data_AF-A0A356ML79-F1
#
_entry.id   AF-A0A356ML79-F1
#
_cell.length_a   1.000
_cell.length_b   1.000
_cell.length_c   1.000
_cell.angle_alpha   90.00
_cell.angle_beta   90.00
_cell.angle_gamma   90.00
#
_symmetry.space_group_name_H-M   'P 1'
#
loop_
_entity.id
_entity.type
_entity.pdbx_description
1 polymer ?
#
loop_
_entity_poly.entity_id
_entity_poly.type
_entity_poly.pdbx_seq_one_letter_code
_entity_poly.pdbx_strand_id
1 'polypeptide(L)'
;MKVYRYLSERELNNILNKDTSQIGARFAWHNLGVNTHEYKHDENYLHFFKNKESMDEIREMYRYYPQNFYFCEFEIPKLVLYFAAGTGYYKAHGYDFESTELTEYAIRVSKFNPNWLKEYTLDKDKQKIMYQKDYDTMFKK
;
A
#
# COMPACT_ATOMS: atom_id res chain seq x y z
N MET A 1 -12.18 -9.49 -4.80
CA MET A 1 -12.15 -8.08 -5.23
C MET A 1 -10.71 -7.74 -5.52
N LYS A 2 -10.47 -7.07 -6.64
CA LYS A 2 -9.15 -6.62 -7.05
C LYS A 2 -8.71 -5.46 -6.16
N VAL A 3 -7.51 -5.55 -5.60
CA VAL A 3 -6.84 -4.50 -4.82
C VAL A 3 -5.35 -4.51 -5.14
N TYR A 4 -4.66 -3.44 -4.76
CA TYR A 4 -3.32 -3.17 -5.23
C TYR A 4 -2.36 -2.89 -4.07
N ARG A 5 -1.08 -3.21 -4.23
CA ARG A 5 -0.06 -2.89 -3.24
C ARG A 5 1.28 -2.64 -3.89
N TYR A 6 2.00 -1.64 -3.39
CA TYR A 6 3.39 -1.38 -3.74
C TYR A 6 4.31 -2.01 -2.68
N LEU A 7 5.23 -2.88 -3.08
CA LEU A 7 6.06 -3.63 -2.13
C LEU A 7 7.46 -3.92 -2.65
N SER A 8 8.38 -4.17 -1.73
CA SER A 8 9.79 -4.46 -2.04
C SER A 8 9.99 -5.85 -2.63
N GLU A 9 11.10 -6.05 -3.36
CA GLU A 9 11.51 -7.36 -3.87
C GLU A 9 11.60 -8.43 -2.77
N ARG A 10 12.18 -8.08 -1.61
CA ARG A 10 12.27 -9.00 -0.47
C ARG A 10 10.89 -9.44 -0.01
N GLU A 11 9.96 -8.51 0.13
CA GLU A 11 8.60 -8.82 0.55
C GLU A 11 7.83 -9.63 -0.50
N LEU A 12 8.04 -9.34 -1.80
CA LEU A 12 7.48 -10.14 -2.89
C LEU A 12 7.95 -11.59 -2.80
N ASN A 13 9.27 -11.79 -2.65
CA ASN A 13 9.87 -13.12 -2.55
C ASN A 13 9.33 -13.88 -1.34
N ASN A 14 9.11 -13.21 -0.20
CA ASN A 14 8.47 -13.82 0.97
C ASN A 14 7.04 -14.29 0.66
N ILE A 15 6.23 -13.46 -0.01
CA ILE A 15 4.88 -13.84 -0.44
C ILE A 15 4.91 -15.03 -1.41
N LEU A 16 5.79 -15.01 -2.40
CA LEU A 16 5.93 -16.11 -3.38
C LEU A 16 6.36 -17.43 -2.72
N ASN A 17 7.23 -17.35 -1.71
CA ASN A 17 7.65 -18.49 -0.90
C ASN A 17 6.65 -18.89 0.20
N LYS A 18 5.51 -18.20 0.29
CA LYS A 18 4.47 -18.38 1.31
C LYS A 18 4.99 -18.17 2.74
N ASP A 19 6.08 -17.44 2.90
CA ASP A 19 6.58 -17.01 4.21
C ASP A 19 5.96 -15.66 4.57
N THR A 20 5.05 -15.67 5.53
CA THR A 20 4.37 -14.47 6.02
C THR A 20 5.00 -13.90 7.29
N SER A 21 6.05 -14.52 7.83
CA SER A 21 6.67 -14.10 9.09
C SER A 21 7.42 -12.76 8.98
N GLN A 22 7.85 -12.40 7.77
CA GLN A 22 8.66 -11.21 7.48
C GLN A 22 8.00 -10.25 6.48
N ILE A 23 6.66 -10.13 6.52
CA ILE A 23 5.92 -9.19 5.68
C ILE A 23 5.09 -8.22 6.53
N GLY A 24 4.72 -7.10 5.91
CA GLY A 24 3.97 -6.03 6.57
C GLY A 24 4.79 -5.23 7.58
N ALA A 25 4.13 -4.28 8.21
CA ALA A 25 4.73 -3.40 9.21
C ALA A 25 3.88 -3.35 10.47
N ARG A 26 4.53 -3.14 11.62
CA ARG A 26 3.84 -2.73 12.84
C ARG A 26 3.47 -1.26 12.74
N PHE A 27 2.25 -0.92 13.10
CA PHE A 27 1.84 0.47 13.20
C PHE A 27 2.22 1.00 14.59
N ALA A 28 3.12 1.99 14.64
CA ALA A 28 3.55 2.61 15.89
C ALA A 28 2.49 3.60 16.40
N TRP A 29 2.29 3.66 17.72
CA TRP A 29 1.29 4.49 18.42
C TRP A 29 1.31 5.98 18.07
N HIS A 30 2.41 6.51 17.53
CA HIS A 30 2.53 7.94 17.25
C HIS A 30 1.78 8.40 15.98
N ASN A 31 1.18 7.48 15.21
CA ASN A 31 0.37 7.77 14.02
C ASN A 31 -1.15 7.71 14.27
N LEU A 32 -1.60 7.70 15.54
CA LEU A 32 -2.99 7.49 15.96
C LEU A 32 -4.00 8.61 15.57
N GLY A 33 -3.60 9.64 14.84
CA GLY A 33 -4.45 10.81 14.58
C GLY A 33 -5.08 10.89 13.20
N VAL A 34 -4.60 10.14 12.22
CA VAL A 34 -4.91 10.44 10.81
C VAL A 34 -5.60 9.27 10.11
N ASN A 35 -5.08 8.05 10.19
CA ASN A 35 -5.69 6.90 9.50
C ASN A 35 -6.87 6.31 10.29
N THR A 36 -7.94 5.89 9.62
CA THR A 36 -9.20 5.43 10.27
C THR A 36 -9.25 3.95 10.62
N HIS A 37 -8.12 3.23 10.56
CA HIS A 37 -8.05 1.79 10.85
C HIS A 37 -7.88 1.48 12.34
N GLU A 38 -8.49 0.38 12.78
CA GLU A 38 -8.25 -0.18 14.10
C GLU A 38 -7.02 -1.12 14.09
N TYR A 39 -5.87 -0.62 14.54
CA TYR A 39 -4.65 -1.41 14.65
C TYR A 39 -4.52 -2.09 16.01
N LYS A 40 -4.17 -3.38 15.99
CA LYS A 40 -3.69 -4.13 17.17
C LYS A 40 -2.19 -4.01 17.31
N HIS A 41 -1.71 -3.85 18.55
CA HIS A 41 -0.31 -3.54 18.85
C HIS A 41 0.68 -4.67 18.51
N ASP A 42 0.28 -5.92 18.69
CA ASP A 42 1.17 -7.07 18.54
C ASP A 42 1.13 -7.69 17.14
N GLU A 43 0.65 -6.94 16.15
CA GLU A 43 0.34 -7.50 14.85
C GLU A 43 0.88 -6.63 13.70
N ASN A 44 1.42 -7.30 12.68
CA ASN A 44 1.81 -6.65 11.45
C ASN A 44 0.60 -6.51 10.52
N TYR A 45 0.57 -5.41 9.77
CA TYR A 45 -0.48 -5.12 8.80
C TYR A 45 0.10 -4.96 7.40
N LEU A 46 -0.70 -5.36 6.42
CA LEU A 46 -0.47 -5.17 4.99
C LEU A 46 -1.53 -4.18 4.51
N HIS A 47 -1.07 -3.06 3.96
CA HIS A 47 -1.94 -2.04 3.40
C HIS A 47 -2.17 -2.31 1.92
N PHE A 48 -3.43 -2.35 1.51
CA PHE A 48 -3.86 -2.51 0.13
C PHE A 48 -4.70 -1.31 -0.29
N PHE A 49 -4.60 -0.92 -1.56
CA PHE A 49 -5.31 0.21 -2.13
C PHE A 49 -6.41 -0.27 -3.06
N LYS A 50 -7.54 0.43 -3.05
CA LYS A 50 -8.68 0.11 -3.92
C LYS A 50 -8.37 0.35 -5.40
N ASN A 51 -7.63 1.41 -5.70
CA ASN A 51 -7.34 1.85 -7.07
C ASN A 51 -5.85 1.68 -7.38
N LYS A 52 -5.51 1.47 -8.65
CA LYS A 52 -4.12 1.24 -9.09
C LYS A 52 -3.31 2.53 -8.98
N GLU A 53 -3.93 3.64 -9.31
CA GLU A 53 -3.39 5.00 -9.31
C GLU A 53 -2.94 5.43 -7.90
N SER A 54 -3.60 4.92 -6.86
CA SER A 54 -3.18 5.13 -5.47
C SER A 54 -1.78 4.61 -5.17
N MET A 55 -1.26 3.64 -5.95
CA MET A 55 0.11 3.18 -5.76
C MET A 55 1.15 4.18 -6.24
N ASP A 56 0.81 5.09 -7.16
CA ASP A 56 1.73 6.14 -7.60
C ASP A 56 2.00 7.16 -6.46
N GLU A 57 1.01 7.42 -5.61
CA GLU A 57 1.17 8.24 -4.39
C GLU A 57 2.15 7.58 -3.41
N ILE A 58 2.01 6.27 -3.23
CA ILE A 58 2.80 5.50 -2.28
C ILE A 58 4.24 5.32 -2.76
N ARG A 59 4.45 5.19 -4.08
CA ARG A 59 5.79 5.06 -4.70
C ARG A 59 6.76 6.13 -4.20
N GLU A 60 6.30 7.36 -4.04
CA GLU A 60 7.11 8.49 -3.59
C GLU A 60 7.80 8.25 -2.25
N MET A 61 7.10 7.62 -1.29
CA MET A 61 7.65 7.30 0.04
C MET A 61 8.86 6.36 -0.03
N TYR A 62 8.97 5.59 -1.10
CA TYR A 62 10.00 4.55 -1.28
C TYR A 62 11.06 4.92 -2.33
N ARG A 63 10.98 6.12 -2.92
CA ARG A 63 11.87 6.58 -4.02
C ARG A 63 13.35 6.41 -3.70
N TYR A 64 13.76 6.75 -2.48
CA TYR A 64 15.17 6.78 -2.07
C TYR A 64 15.69 5.45 -1.53
N TYR A 65 14.85 4.42 -1.40
CA TYR A 65 15.31 3.10 -0.94
C TYR A 65 16.10 2.41 -2.06
N PRO A 66 17.24 1.76 -1.79
CA PRO A 66 18.10 1.20 -2.85
C PRO A 66 17.56 -0.06 -3.53
N GLN A 67 16.55 -0.71 -2.95
CA GLN A 67 15.99 -1.98 -3.43
C GLN A 67 14.97 -1.82 -4.57
N ASN A 68 14.69 -2.91 -5.28
CA ASN A 68 13.63 -2.99 -6.27
C ASN A 68 12.24 -3.02 -5.61
N PHE A 69 11.26 -2.46 -6.32
CA PHE A 69 9.86 -2.43 -5.89
C PHE A 69 8.93 -2.83 -7.04
N TYR A 70 7.75 -3.31 -6.67
CA TYR A 70 6.78 -3.89 -7.57
C TYR A 70 5.39 -3.32 -7.31
N PHE A 71 4.67 -3.08 -8.40
CA PHE A 71 3.22 -2.92 -8.38
C PHE A 71 2.59 -4.30 -8.40
N CYS A 72 1.85 -4.65 -7.35
CA CYS A 72 1.23 -5.97 -7.20
C CYS A 72 -0.29 -5.86 -7.21
N GLU A 73 -0.93 -6.81 -7.88
CA GLU A 73 -2.38 -7.00 -7.92
C GLU A 73 -2.77 -8.23 -7.09
N PHE A 74 -3.79 -8.07 -6.24
CA PHE A 74 -4.32 -9.12 -5.41
C PHE A 74 -5.83 -9.29 -5.62
N GLU A 75 -6.29 -10.54 -5.53
CA GLU A 75 -7.71 -10.87 -5.46
C GLU A 75 -8.08 -11.32 -4.05
N ILE A 76 -8.62 -10.40 -3.25
CA ILE A 76 -8.96 -10.63 -1.85
C ILE A 76 -10.47 -10.78 -1.68
N PRO A 77 -10.97 -11.73 -0.86
CA PRO A 77 -12.40 -11.85 -0.58
C PRO A 77 -12.99 -10.55 -0.03
N LYS A 78 -14.17 -10.14 -0.55
CA LYS A 78 -14.84 -8.89 -0.12
C LYS A 78 -15.07 -8.83 1.39
N LEU A 79 -15.38 -9.98 2.01
CA LEU A 79 -15.61 -10.07 3.45
C LEU A 79 -14.35 -9.70 4.26
N VAL A 80 -13.17 -10.11 3.80
CA VAL A 80 -11.89 -9.74 4.45
C VAL A 80 -11.66 -8.25 4.33
N LEU A 81 -11.90 -7.68 3.14
CA LEU A 81 -11.75 -6.24 2.90
C LEU A 81 -12.72 -5.39 3.69
N TYR A 82 -13.97 -5.85 3.86
CA TYR A 82 -14.99 -5.12 4.62
C TYR A 82 -14.56 -4.81 6.06
N PHE A 83 -13.93 -5.78 6.74
CA PHE A 83 -13.41 -5.59 8.10
C PHE A 83 -12.06 -4.88 8.16
N ALA A 84 -11.41 -4.65 7.03
CA ALA A 84 -10.09 -4.03 6.93
C ALA A 84 -10.15 -2.59 6.37
N ALA A 85 -11.32 -2.15 5.91
CA ALA A 85 -11.49 -0.88 5.20
C ALA A 85 -11.23 0.32 6.12
N GLY A 86 -10.66 1.37 5.52
CA GLY A 86 -10.43 2.66 6.14
C GLY A 86 -9.85 3.65 5.14
N THR A 87 -9.40 4.78 5.67
CA THR A 87 -8.82 5.88 4.93
C THR A 87 -7.41 6.10 5.45
N GLY A 88 -6.45 6.05 4.52
CA GLY A 88 -5.07 6.40 4.76
C GLY A 88 -4.78 7.82 4.29
N TYR A 89 -3.95 8.54 5.03
CA TYR A 89 -3.56 9.91 4.72
C TYR A 89 -2.08 9.96 4.41
N TYR A 90 -1.75 10.35 3.17
CA TYR A 90 -0.39 10.32 2.66
C TYR A 90 0.00 11.72 2.22
N LYS A 91 1.24 12.14 2.50
CA LYS A 91 1.75 13.40 1.96
C LYS A 91 1.74 13.32 0.43
N ALA A 92 1.05 14.25 -0.23
CA ALA A 92 1.04 14.35 -1.67
C ALA A 92 2.44 14.75 -2.14
N HIS A 93 3.03 13.91 -3.00
CA HIS A 93 4.22 14.17 -3.81
C HIS A 93 5.32 15.11 -3.25
N GLY A 94 5.79 14.88 -2.03
CA GLY A 94 6.87 15.67 -1.42
C GLY A 94 6.50 17.12 -1.02
N TYR A 95 5.22 17.48 -1.07
CA TYR A 95 4.72 18.75 -0.55
C TYR A 95 4.38 18.60 0.94
N ASP A 96 4.92 19.49 1.78
CA ASP A 96 4.73 19.42 3.24
C ASP A 96 3.30 19.75 3.72
N PHE A 97 2.42 20.23 2.83
CA PHE A 97 1.17 20.87 3.24
C PHE A 97 -0.14 20.25 2.69
N GLU A 98 -0.09 19.35 1.72
CA GLU A 98 -1.30 18.68 1.19
C GLU A 98 -1.21 17.16 1.40
N SER A 99 -2.19 16.60 2.13
CA SER A 99 -2.34 15.15 2.27
C SER A 99 -3.42 14.63 1.32
N THR A 100 -3.10 13.57 0.58
CA THR A 100 -4.06 12.81 -0.22
C THR A 100 -4.77 11.78 0.64
N GLU A 101 -6.10 11.75 0.58
CA GLU A 101 -6.92 10.70 1.18
C GLU A 101 -7.04 9.52 0.22
N LEU A 102 -6.63 8.33 0.67
CA LEU A 102 -6.72 7.11 -0.11
C LEU A 102 -7.60 6.09 0.61
N THR A 103 -8.59 5.53 -0.11
CA THR A 103 -9.31 4.35 0.38
C THR A 103 -8.37 3.16 0.38
N GLU A 104 -8.10 2.64 1.58
CA GLU A 104 -7.18 1.54 1.78
C GLU A 104 -7.79 0.43 2.66
N TYR A 105 -7.10 -0.70 2.71
CA TYR A 105 -7.46 -1.86 3.51
C TYR A 105 -6.23 -2.32 4.30
N ALA A 106 -6.30 -2.22 5.62
CA ALA A 106 -5.24 -2.68 6.52
C ALA A 106 -5.53 -4.11 6.98
N ILE A 107 -4.97 -5.10 6.28
CA ILE A 107 -5.18 -6.52 6.59
C ILE A 107 -4.08 -7.01 7.52
N ARG A 108 -4.48 -7.60 8.64
CA ARG A 108 -3.58 -8.33 9.55
C ARG A 108 -2.85 -9.45 8.81
N VAL A 109 -1.54 -9.56 9.02
CA VAL A 109 -0.72 -10.64 8.42
C VAL A 109 -1.29 -12.03 8.77
N SER A 110 -1.84 -12.22 9.97
CA SER A 110 -2.48 -13.48 10.39
C SER A 110 -3.72 -13.87 9.56
N LYS A 111 -4.32 -12.92 8.86
CA LYS A 111 -5.50 -13.11 7.99
C LYS A 111 -5.15 -13.09 6.51
N PHE A 112 -3.89 -12.81 6.17
CA PHE A 112 -3.43 -12.75 4.79
C PHE A 112 -3.20 -14.15 4.21
N ASN A 113 -3.59 -14.33 2.95
CA ASN A 113 -3.28 -15.54 2.19
C ASN A 113 -2.38 -15.17 1.00
N PRO A 114 -1.15 -15.70 0.93
CA PRO A 114 -0.23 -15.43 -0.19
C PRO A 114 -0.80 -15.78 -1.58
N ASN A 115 -1.70 -16.76 -1.66
CA ASN A 115 -2.33 -17.17 -2.92
C ASN A 115 -3.30 -16.12 -3.49
N TRP A 116 -3.56 -15.02 -2.77
CA TRP A 116 -4.32 -13.90 -3.31
C TRP A 116 -3.52 -13.07 -4.32
N LEU A 117 -2.19 -13.17 -4.37
CA LEU A 117 -1.39 -12.49 -5.38
C LEU A 117 -1.74 -13.03 -6.79
N LYS A 118 -2.02 -12.13 -7.73
CA LYS A 118 -2.40 -12.48 -9.11
C LYS A 118 -1.36 -12.03 -10.13
N GLU A 119 -0.87 -10.81 -9.98
CA GLU A 119 0.07 -10.21 -10.91
C GLU A 119 1.05 -9.31 -10.16
N TYR A 120 2.27 -9.19 -10.69
CA TYR A 120 3.24 -8.23 -10.21
C TYR A 120 4.08 -7.70 -11.38
N THR A 121 4.38 -6.41 -11.34
CA THR A 121 5.18 -5.73 -12.36
C THR A 121 6.28 -4.92 -11.69
N LEU A 122 7.52 -5.11 -12.13
CA LEU A 122 8.66 -4.33 -11.66
C LEU A 122 8.44 -2.85 -11.98
N ASP A 123 8.61 -2.00 -10.97
CA ASP A 123 8.63 -0.55 -11.16
C ASP A 123 10.00 -0.12 -11.69
N LYS A 124 10.10 -0.03 -13.02
CA LYS A 124 11.31 0.43 -13.72
C LYS A 124 11.54 1.94 -13.55
N ASP A 125 10.50 2.68 -13.15
CA ASP A 125 10.47 4.13 -13.12
C ASP A 125 10.26 4.67 -11.69
N LYS A 126 10.84 4.00 -10.68
CA LYS A 126 10.71 4.40 -9.27
C LYS A 126 11.12 5.86 -9.00
N GLN A 127 12.05 6.38 -9.81
CA GLN A 127 12.52 7.78 -9.72
C GLN A 127 11.59 8.78 -10.40
N LYS A 128 10.49 8.35 -11.03
CA LYS A 128 9.51 9.23 -11.65
C LYS A 128 8.91 10.15 -10.59
N ILE A 129 8.86 11.44 -10.92
CA ILE A 129 8.18 12.47 -10.16
C ILE A 129 6.89 12.78 -10.90
N MET A 130 5.75 12.76 -10.19
CA MET A 130 4.49 13.25 -10.74
C MET A 130 4.40 14.76 -10.51
N TYR A 131 4.16 15.52 -11.57
CA TYR A 131 3.95 16.95 -11.45
C TYR A 131 2.48 17.24 -11.11
N GLN A 132 2.20 18.35 -10.41
CA GLN A 132 0.85 18.75 -9.97
C GLN A 132 -0.21 18.69 -11.09
N LYS A 133 0.18 19.07 -12.32
CA LYS A 133 -0.71 19.05 -13.49
C LYS A 133 -1.21 17.65 -13.84
N ASP A 134 -0.35 16.64 -13.68
CA ASP A 134 -0.70 15.25 -13.93
C ASP A 134 -1.61 14.72 -12.81
N TYR A 135 -1.33 15.12 -11.56
CA TYR A 135 -2.12 14.79 -10.37
C TYR A 135 -3.56 15.31 -10.45
N ASP A 136 -3.73 16.60 -10.78
CA ASP A 136 -5.06 17.20 -10.95
C ASP A 136 -5.89 16.45 -11.99
N THR A 137 -5.27 15.93 -13.06
CA THR A 137 -5.96 15.17 -14.11
C THR A 137 -6.43 13.78 -13.64
N MET A 138 -5.72 13.15 -12.70
CA MET A 138 -6.04 11.81 -12.19
C MET A 138 -7.21 11.82 -11.19
N PHE A 139 -7.30 12.85 -10.35
CA PHE A 139 -8.18 12.86 -9.18
C PHE A 139 -9.20 14.01 -9.13
N LYS A 140 -9.00 15.10 -9.88
CA LYS A 140 -10.01 16.16 -10.03
C LYS A 140 -10.83 15.93 -11.31
N LYS A 141 -11.94 15.21 -11.18
CA LYS A 141 -13.06 15.23 -12.13
C LYS A 141 -14.32 15.73 -11.44
#